data_AF-A0A916RU51-F1
#
_entry.id   AF-A0A916RU51-F1
#
_cell.length_a   1.000
_cell.length_b   1.000
_cell.length_c   1.000
_cell.angle_alpha   90.00
_cell.angle_beta   90.00
_cell.angle_gamma   90.00
#
_symmetry.space_group_name_H-M   'P 1'
#
loop_
_entity.id
_entity.type
_entity.pdbx_description
1 polymer ?
#
loop_
_entity_poly.entity_id
_entity_poly.type
_entity_poly.pdbx_seq_one_letter_code
_entity_poly.pdbx_strand_id
1 'polypeptide(L)'
;MFKSLALLTALVVATATMAKADQISINGSDVVDTTAQTLTFIGPSNSIGYPLGNVGFDSSTGIFSAFTYCNECVELQKYPINYGAFTSPTGLFAITNGSNNLFVTLDSITSWSATDNNFTIYGDATINLNGVDTNGTLILTSQGGSGINTTFSATTSPVPEPASLALFGSGLLGIVGLARRKFNV
;
A
#
# COMPACT_ATOMS: atom_id res chain seq x y z
N MET A 1 23.90 13.45 50.28
CA MET A 1 22.56 12.92 49.95
C MET A 1 22.02 13.73 48.78
N PHE A 2 21.35 13.13 47.78
CA PHE A 2 20.86 13.76 46.53
C PHE A 2 21.83 13.88 45.32
N LYS A 3 22.52 12.80 44.92
CA LYS A 3 23.17 12.75 43.59
C LYS A 3 22.67 11.64 42.65
N SER A 4 21.68 10.86 43.06
CA SER A 4 21.26 9.65 42.32
C SER A 4 19.93 9.80 41.54
N LEU A 5 19.39 11.01 41.44
CA LEU A 5 18.05 11.27 40.88
C LEU A 5 18.09 11.93 39.49
N ALA A 6 19.04 11.54 38.64
CA ALA A 6 19.18 12.10 37.29
C ALA A 6 19.01 11.07 36.15
N LEU A 7 18.69 9.80 36.46
CA LEU A 7 18.69 8.73 35.46
C LEU A 7 17.30 8.22 35.03
N LEU A 8 16.22 8.87 35.46
CA LEU A 8 14.84 8.40 35.20
C LEU A 8 14.05 9.26 34.20
N THR A 9 14.72 10.13 33.43
CA THR A 9 14.09 11.04 32.44
C THR A 9 14.38 10.67 30.98
N ALA A 10 15.11 9.59 30.71
CA ALA A 10 15.24 9.04 29.37
C ALA A 10 14.20 7.92 29.12
N LEU A 11 12.95 8.14 29.53
CA LEU A 11 11.83 7.47 28.87
C LEU A 11 11.73 8.15 27.49
N VAL A 12 12.63 7.75 26.59
CA VAL A 12 12.52 8.07 25.17
C VAL A 12 11.16 7.54 24.79
N VAL A 13 10.23 8.47 24.63
CA VAL A 13 8.97 8.26 23.96
C VAL A 13 9.37 7.78 22.58
N ALA A 14 9.51 6.46 22.43
CA ALA A 14 9.48 5.80 21.15
C ALA A 14 8.03 5.99 20.69
N THR A 15 7.74 7.18 20.18
CA THR A 15 6.56 7.42 19.38
C THR A 15 6.73 6.47 18.21
N ALA A 16 6.13 5.28 18.31
CA ALA A 16 5.87 4.47 17.15
C ALA A 16 5.23 5.42 16.14
N THR A 17 5.93 5.68 15.05
CA THR A 17 5.38 6.45 13.94
C THR A 17 4.08 5.76 13.58
N MET A 18 2.95 6.43 13.85
CA MET A 18 1.66 5.86 13.52
C MET A 18 1.69 5.49 12.05
N ALA A 19 1.37 4.24 11.75
CA ALA A 19 1.19 3.73 10.41
C ALA A 19 0.36 4.74 9.62
N LYS A 20 1.01 5.52 8.76
CA LYS A 20 0.30 6.40 7.85
C LYS A 20 -0.15 5.51 6.71
N ALA A 21 -1.45 5.49 6.47
CA ALA A 21 -1.99 4.86 5.28
C ALA A 21 -1.45 5.62 4.07
N ASP A 22 -0.61 4.94 3.28
CA ASP A 22 -0.17 5.47 1.99
C ASP A 22 -1.33 5.38 1.01
N GLN A 23 -1.35 6.21 -0.04
CA GLN A 23 -2.47 6.23 -0.98
C GLN A 23 -1.97 6.39 -2.41
N ILE A 24 -2.66 5.73 -3.34
CA ILE A 24 -2.43 5.75 -4.78
C ILE A 24 -3.80 5.95 -5.46
N SER A 25 -4.05 7.15 -6.04
CA SER A 25 -5.24 7.44 -6.86
C SER A 25 -4.96 7.30 -8.35
N ILE A 26 -5.59 6.29 -8.98
CA ILE A 26 -5.50 6.06 -10.42
C ILE A 26 -6.77 6.63 -11.09
N ASN A 27 -6.62 7.55 -12.03
CA ASN A 27 -7.67 8.20 -12.83
C ASN A 27 -8.11 7.37 -14.03
N GLY A 28 -9.38 7.02 -14.12
CA GLY A 28 -9.97 6.42 -15.32
C GLY A 28 -11.47 6.24 -15.15
N SER A 29 -12.12 5.55 -16.08
CA SER A 29 -13.50 5.11 -15.87
C SER A 29 -13.50 3.65 -15.43
N ASP A 30 -14.56 3.22 -14.76
CA ASP A 30 -14.83 1.81 -14.51
C ASP A 30 -16.30 1.47 -14.77
N VAL A 31 -16.57 0.17 -14.81
CA VAL A 31 -17.91 -0.42 -14.89
C VAL A 31 -17.96 -1.54 -13.86
N VAL A 32 -18.92 -1.43 -12.95
CA VAL A 32 -19.22 -2.45 -11.95
C VAL A 32 -20.42 -3.24 -12.45
N ASP A 33 -20.23 -4.51 -12.78
CA ASP A 33 -21.33 -5.43 -13.09
C ASP A 33 -21.67 -6.22 -11.82
N THR A 34 -22.73 -5.81 -11.14
CA THR A 34 -23.22 -6.45 -9.90
C THR A 34 -23.83 -7.82 -10.14
N THR A 35 -24.26 -8.13 -11.39
CA THR A 35 -24.85 -9.42 -11.74
C THR A 35 -23.76 -10.46 -12.01
N ALA A 36 -22.77 -10.10 -12.83
CA ALA A 36 -21.61 -10.94 -13.09
C ALA A 36 -20.55 -10.90 -11.96
N GLN A 37 -20.70 -9.98 -11.01
CA GLN A 37 -19.77 -9.71 -9.93
C GLN A 37 -18.36 -9.38 -10.44
N THR A 38 -18.30 -8.47 -11.42
CA THR A 38 -17.05 -8.04 -12.05
C THR A 38 -16.82 -6.54 -11.99
N LEU A 39 -15.56 -6.14 -11.78
CA LEU A 39 -15.08 -4.77 -11.91
C LEU A 39 -14.22 -4.65 -13.17
N THR A 40 -14.56 -3.66 -13.98
CA THR A 40 -14.07 -3.50 -15.33
C THR A 40 -13.59 -2.06 -15.51
N PHE A 41 -12.29 -1.80 -15.39
CA PHE A 41 -11.67 -0.51 -15.76
C PHE A 41 -11.70 -0.22 -17.26
N ILE A 42 -12.08 1.00 -17.60
CA ILE A 42 -12.07 1.55 -18.95
C ILE A 42 -11.03 2.66 -19.00
N GLY A 43 -9.92 2.42 -19.71
CA GLY A 43 -8.90 3.43 -19.95
C GLY A 43 -9.22 4.36 -21.14
N PRO A 44 -8.57 5.53 -21.23
CA PRO A 44 -8.52 6.30 -22.47
C PRO A 44 -7.89 5.44 -23.58
N SER A 45 -8.54 5.43 -24.73
CA SER A 45 -8.29 4.51 -25.83
C SER A 45 -7.22 5.06 -26.78
N ASN A 46 -5.92 4.90 -26.48
CA ASN A 46 -4.87 5.41 -27.39
C ASN A 46 -3.41 4.93 -27.14
N SER A 47 -3.17 3.63 -26.94
CA SER A 47 -1.82 3.08 -27.19
C SER A 47 -1.90 1.67 -27.80
N ILE A 48 -1.36 1.52 -29.00
CA ILE A 48 -1.38 0.28 -29.80
C ILE A 48 -0.48 -0.77 -29.13
N GLY A 49 -1.03 -1.92 -28.74
CA GLY A 49 -0.24 -3.10 -28.33
C GLY A 49 -0.81 -3.93 -27.19
N TYR A 50 -1.65 -3.36 -26.33
CA TYR A 50 -2.37 -4.07 -25.25
C TYR A 50 -3.80 -3.51 -25.11
N PRO A 51 -4.81 -4.34 -24.79
CA PRO A 51 -6.20 -3.90 -24.81
C PRO A 51 -6.52 -3.03 -23.59
N LEU A 52 -6.41 -1.72 -23.78
CA LEU A 52 -7.24 -0.65 -23.20
C LEU A 52 -7.32 -0.59 -21.67
N GLY A 53 -6.51 0.31 -21.09
CA GLY A 53 -6.57 0.59 -19.66
C GLY A 53 -5.48 1.50 -19.11
N ASN A 54 -4.96 2.48 -19.86
CA ASN A 54 -3.95 3.40 -19.31
C ASN A 54 -4.64 4.45 -18.40
N VAL A 55 -4.97 4.01 -17.19
CA VAL A 55 -5.56 4.82 -16.12
C VAL A 55 -4.43 5.72 -15.60
N GLY A 56 -4.48 7.03 -15.88
CA GLY A 56 -3.45 7.99 -15.48
C GLY A 56 -3.40 8.15 -13.96
N PHE A 57 -2.39 8.81 -13.40
CA PHE A 57 -2.26 8.94 -11.95
C PHE A 57 -2.51 10.38 -11.46
N ASP A 58 -3.43 10.59 -10.50
CA ASP A 58 -3.77 11.94 -10.01
C ASP A 58 -2.93 12.39 -8.82
N SER A 59 -2.78 11.52 -7.83
CA SER A 59 -2.15 11.89 -6.55
C SER A 59 -1.72 10.68 -5.74
N SER A 60 -0.49 10.68 -5.22
CA SER A 60 0.06 9.66 -4.30
C SER A 60 0.56 10.29 -3.03
N THR A 61 0.59 9.47 -1.98
CA THR A 61 1.27 9.81 -0.73
C THR A 61 2.13 8.65 -0.25
N GLY A 62 3.10 8.95 0.62
CA GLY A 62 3.92 7.93 1.27
C GLY A 62 4.85 7.19 0.32
N ILE A 63 4.95 5.86 0.44
CA ILE A 63 5.81 5.03 -0.42
C ILE A 63 5.46 5.15 -1.92
N PHE A 64 4.24 5.58 -2.23
CA PHE A 64 3.78 5.77 -3.61
C PHE A 64 4.15 7.14 -4.19
N SER A 65 4.76 8.06 -3.42
CA SER A 65 5.08 9.41 -3.90
C SER A 65 6.02 9.42 -5.11
N ALA A 66 6.80 8.35 -5.31
CA ALA A 66 7.65 8.15 -6.48
C ALA A 66 6.85 8.04 -7.81
N PHE A 67 5.54 7.80 -7.74
CA PHE A 67 4.66 7.63 -8.89
C PHE A 67 3.79 8.86 -9.17
N THR A 68 4.02 9.98 -8.48
CA THR A 68 3.22 11.22 -8.68
C THR A 68 3.32 11.71 -10.13
N TYR A 69 2.19 12.12 -10.72
CA TYR A 69 2.07 12.68 -12.07
C TYR A 69 2.59 11.79 -13.21
N CYS A 70 2.31 10.50 -13.10
CA CYS A 70 2.71 9.52 -14.09
C CYS A 70 1.57 9.27 -15.08
N ASN A 71 1.76 9.72 -16.32
CA ASN A 71 0.80 9.49 -17.41
C ASN A 71 1.18 8.20 -18.16
N GLU A 72 0.19 7.36 -18.49
CA GLU A 72 0.36 6.15 -19.30
C GLU A 72 1.31 5.08 -18.74
N CYS A 73 1.53 5.08 -17.42
CA CYS A 73 2.45 4.16 -16.79
C CYS A 73 1.80 3.04 -15.99
N VAL A 74 0.46 2.99 -15.99
CA VAL A 74 -0.30 2.02 -15.22
C VAL A 74 -0.84 0.95 -16.15
N GLU A 75 -0.40 -0.28 -15.94
CA GLU A 75 -0.83 -1.45 -16.68
C GLU A 75 -1.72 -2.33 -15.79
N LEU A 76 -2.98 -2.52 -16.18
CA LEU A 76 -3.88 -3.45 -15.51
C LEU A 76 -3.49 -4.89 -15.84
N GLN A 77 -3.22 -5.69 -14.81
CA GLN A 77 -2.68 -7.04 -14.97
C GLN A 77 -3.80 -8.10 -15.14
N LYS A 78 -4.93 -7.92 -14.46
CA LYS A 78 -6.11 -8.79 -14.59
C LYS A 78 -7.36 -7.97 -14.82
N TYR A 79 -8.06 -8.30 -15.90
CA TYR A 79 -9.31 -7.66 -16.27
C TYR A 79 -10.25 -8.66 -16.99
N PRO A 80 -11.56 -8.65 -16.67
CA PRO A 80 -12.15 -7.96 -15.53
C PRO A 80 -11.76 -8.62 -14.20
N ILE A 81 -11.81 -7.87 -13.10
CA ILE A 81 -11.62 -8.42 -11.75
C ILE A 81 -12.93 -9.10 -11.35
N ASN A 82 -12.90 -10.41 -11.12
CA ASN A 82 -14.04 -11.14 -10.59
C ASN A 82 -13.96 -11.16 -9.05
N TYR A 83 -14.83 -10.39 -8.40
CA TYR A 83 -14.89 -10.29 -6.94
C TYR A 83 -15.85 -11.30 -6.30
N GLY A 84 -16.70 -11.96 -7.10
CA GLY A 84 -17.61 -13.02 -6.65
C GLY A 84 -16.99 -14.41 -6.59
N ALA A 85 -16.10 -14.70 -7.53
CA ALA A 85 -15.37 -15.96 -7.67
C ALA A 85 -13.86 -15.69 -7.73
N PHE A 86 -13.36 -14.96 -6.72
CA PHE A 86 -11.97 -14.56 -6.66
C PHE A 86 -11.02 -15.75 -6.59
N THR A 87 -9.98 -15.74 -7.43
CA THR A 87 -8.89 -16.73 -7.43
C THR A 87 -7.59 -16.07 -6.99
N SER A 88 -7.07 -16.49 -5.84
CA SER A 88 -5.80 -15.99 -5.31
C SER A 88 -4.59 -16.73 -5.89
N PRO A 89 -3.43 -16.07 -6.09
CA PRO A 89 -3.24 -14.61 -6.10
C PRO A 89 -3.61 -14.02 -7.48
N THR A 90 -4.03 -12.76 -7.52
CA THR A 90 -4.36 -12.05 -8.77
C THR A 90 -3.65 -10.70 -8.84
N GLY A 91 -2.82 -10.50 -9.87
CA GLY A 91 -2.23 -9.19 -10.17
C GLY A 91 -3.32 -8.17 -10.52
N LEU A 92 -3.36 -7.03 -9.83
CA LEU A 92 -4.31 -5.96 -10.09
C LEU A 92 -3.76 -4.97 -11.12
N PHE A 93 -2.67 -4.31 -10.79
CA PHE A 93 -2.03 -3.32 -11.64
C PHE A 93 -0.52 -3.27 -11.40
N ALA A 94 0.19 -2.83 -12.42
CA ALA A 94 1.61 -2.50 -12.38
C ALA A 94 1.79 -1.02 -12.72
N ILE A 95 2.75 -0.34 -12.09
CA ILE A 95 3.10 1.04 -12.38
C ILE A 95 4.59 1.12 -12.68
N THR A 96 4.95 1.70 -13.83
CA THR A 96 6.36 1.87 -14.24
C THR A 96 6.67 3.35 -14.47
N ASN A 97 7.41 3.99 -13.55
CA ASN A 97 7.85 5.38 -13.69
C ASN A 97 9.38 5.48 -13.59
N GLY A 98 10.04 5.63 -14.75
CA GLY A 98 11.49 5.67 -14.84
C GLY A 98 12.11 4.34 -14.38
N SER A 99 12.86 4.38 -13.28
CA SER A 99 13.45 3.18 -12.65
C SER A 99 12.58 2.57 -11.56
N ASN A 100 11.43 3.18 -11.24
CA ASN A 100 10.53 2.68 -10.21
C ASN A 100 9.45 1.78 -10.83
N ASN A 101 9.38 0.55 -10.34
CA ASN A 101 8.37 -0.43 -10.70
C ASN A 101 7.56 -0.80 -9.46
N LEU A 102 6.24 -0.69 -9.56
CA LEU A 102 5.29 -1.14 -8.55
C LEU A 102 4.43 -2.26 -9.13
N PHE A 103 4.28 -3.36 -8.43
CA PHE A 103 3.30 -4.39 -8.75
C PHE A 103 2.40 -4.60 -7.55
N VAL A 104 1.08 -4.59 -7.77
CA VAL A 104 0.10 -4.84 -6.72
C VAL A 104 -0.63 -6.14 -7.04
N THR A 105 -0.50 -7.10 -6.13
CA THR A 105 -1.13 -8.42 -6.22
C THR A 105 -2.14 -8.56 -5.10
N LEU A 106 -3.39 -8.84 -5.44
CA LEU A 106 -4.43 -9.16 -4.48
C LEU A 106 -4.28 -10.64 -4.07
N ASP A 107 -4.10 -10.87 -2.78
CA ASP A 107 -3.92 -12.21 -2.22
C ASP A 107 -5.24 -12.77 -1.67
N SER A 108 -6.12 -11.90 -1.16
CA SER A 108 -7.42 -12.32 -0.63
C SER A 108 -8.46 -11.22 -0.82
N ILE A 109 -9.74 -11.60 -0.88
CA ILE A 109 -10.86 -10.68 -0.68
C ILE A 109 -11.52 -11.07 0.64
N THR A 110 -11.48 -10.18 1.62
CA THR A 110 -12.11 -10.36 2.94
C THR A 110 -13.59 -9.99 2.88
N SER A 111 -13.92 -8.90 2.19
CA SER A 111 -15.29 -8.45 1.99
C SER A 111 -15.38 -7.52 0.78
N TRP A 112 -16.58 -7.34 0.25
CA TRP A 112 -16.85 -6.38 -0.81
C TRP A 112 -18.27 -5.82 -0.70
N SER A 113 -18.47 -4.65 -1.29
CA SER A 113 -19.76 -4.00 -1.47
C SER A 113 -19.81 -3.43 -2.88
N ALA A 114 -20.86 -3.76 -3.62
CA ALA A 114 -21.05 -3.31 -5.00
C ALA A 114 -22.46 -2.78 -5.17
N THR A 115 -22.54 -1.56 -5.71
CA THR A 115 -23.76 -0.91 -6.20
C THR A 115 -23.44 -0.33 -7.57
N ASP A 116 -24.46 0.10 -8.32
CA ASP A 116 -24.27 0.64 -9.67
C ASP A 116 -23.32 1.85 -9.71
N ASN A 117 -23.17 2.58 -8.60
CA ASN A 117 -22.37 3.81 -8.53
C ASN A 117 -21.25 3.78 -7.46
N ASN A 118 -21.06 2.67 -6.77
CA ASN A 118 -20.06 2.59 -5.72
C ASN A 118 -19.61 1.17 -5.54
N PHE A 119 -18.30 1.01 -5.45
CA PHE A 119 -17.68 -0.28 -5.29
C PHE A 119 -16.53 -0.20 -4.28
N THR A 120 -16.51 -1.14 -3.36
CA THR A 120 -15.45 -1.28 -2.36
C THR A 120 -15.07 -2.74 -2.20
N ILE A 121 -13.80 -3.07 -2.32
CA ILE A 121 -13.19 -4.34 -1.90
C ILE A 121 -12.30 -4.07 -0.70
N TYR A 122 -12.38 -4.95 0.29
CA TYR A 122 -11.38 -5.11 1.34
C TYR A 122 -10.68 -6.45 1.16
N GLY A 123 -9.36 -6.46 1.24
CA GLY A 123 -8.56 -7.66 1.07
C GLY A 123 -7.14 -7.53 1.59
N ASP A 124 -6.38 -8.59 1.46
CA ASP A 124 -4.93 -8.59 1.67
C ASP A 124 -4.23 -8.52 0.32
N ALA A 125 -3.15 -7.75 0.23
CA ALA A 125 -2.37 -7.62 -0.98
C ALA A 125 -0.87 -7.64 -0.69
N THR A 126 -0.12 -8.14 -1.66
CA THR A 126 1.33 -8.05 -1.73
C THR A 126 1.70 -6.94 -2.71
N ILE A 127 2.50 -6.00 -2.23
CA ILE A 127 2.98 -4.87 -3.01
C ILE A 127 4.48 -5.03 -3.20
N ASN A 128 4.88 -5.21 -4.45
CA ASN A 128 6.28 -5.26 -4.84
C ASN A 128 6.71 -3.88 -5.32
N LEU A 129 7.58 -3.21 -4.57
CA LEU A 129 8.22 -1.96 -4.99
C LEU A 129 9.69 -2.24 -5.30
N ASN A 130 10.09 -2.12 -6.56
CA ASN A 130 11.47 -2.32 -7.01
C ASN A 130 12.08 -3.68 -6.57
N GLY A 131 11.27 -4.74 -6.56
CA GLY A 131 11.70 -6.08 -6.16
C GLY A 131 11.58 -6.36 -4.66
N VAL A 132 11.08 -5.41 -3.85
CA VAL A 132 10.82 -5.61 -2.42
C VAL A 132 9.34 -5.85 -2.19
N ASP A 133 8.99 -7.06 -1.73
CA ASP A 133 7.62 -7.41 -1.36
C ASP A 133 7.24 -6.88 0.02
N THR A 134 6.09 -6.23 0.09
CA THR A 134 5.46 -5.77 1.33
C THR A 134 4.02 -6.24 1.36
N ASN A 135 3.67 -7.02 2.38
CA ASN A 135 2.29 -7.46 2.58
C ASN A 135 1.53 -6.38 3.34
N GLY A 136 0.28 -6.15 2.97
CA GLY A 136 -0.58 -5.20 3.63
C GLY A 136 -2.05 -5.47 3.34
N THR A 137 -2.91 -4.66 3.94
CA THR A 137 -4.32 -4.62 3.57
C THR A 137 -4.48 -3.76 2.31
N LEU A 138 -5.47 -4.10 1.48
CA LEU A 138 -5.88 -3.31 0.33
C LEU A 138 -7.35 -2.92 0.52
N ILE A 139 -7.61 -1.63 0.32
CA ILE A 139 -8.96 -1.12 0.19
C ILE A 139 -9.09 -0.60 -1.25
N LEU A 140 -9.72 -1.36 -2.13
CA LEU A 140 -9.98 -0.88 -3.48
C LEU A 140 -11.35 -0.23 -3.49
N THR A 141 -11.39 1.09 -3.66
CA THR A 141 -12.63 1.84 -3.85
C THR A 141 -12.74 2.30 -5.28
N SER A 142 -13.96 2.37 -5.77
CA SER A 142 -14.30 3.03 -7.02
C SER A 142 -15.59 3.80 -6.81
N GLN A 143 -15.60 5.06 -7.23
CA GLN A 143 -16.76 5.95 -7.12
C GLN A 143 -17.60 5.89 -8.40
N GLY A 144 -17.75 4.68 -8.93
CA GLY A 144 -18.21 4.41 -10.28
C GLY A 144 -19.57 4.98 -10.67
N GLY A 145 -19.81 4.87 -11.97
CA GLY A 145 -20.92 5.39 -12.76
C GLY A 145 -20.35 5.49 -14.18
N SER A 146 -21.02 4.96 -15.19
CA SER A 146 -20.43 4.81 -16.54
C SER A 146 -19.88 6.16 -17.05
N GLY A 147 -18.55 6.25 -17.26
CA GLY A 147 -17.87 7.45 -17.75
C GLY A 147 -17.45 8.48 -16.69
N ILE A 148 -17.45 8.15 -15.40
CA ILE A 148 -16.99 9.03 -14.32
C ILE A 148 -15.54 8.67 -13.93
N ASN A 149 -14.71 9.69 -13.69
CA ASN A 149 -13.35 9.49 -13.17
C ASN A 149 -13.40 8.81 -11.80
N THR A 150 -12.75 7.67 -11.69
CA THR A 150 -12.67 6.90 -10.45
C THR A 150 -11.32 7.11 -9.80
N THR A 151 -11.33 7.08 -8.47
CA THR A 151 -10.17 7.27 -7.61
C THR A 151 -9.98 5.99 -6.84
N PHE A 152 -8.86 5.31 -7.07
CA PHE A 152 -8.46 4.15 -6.27
C PHE A 152 -7.69 4.60 -5.03
N SER A 153 -7.58 3.75 -4.01
CA SER A 153 -6.86 4.10 -2.80
C SER A 153 -6.28 2.87 -2.09
N ALA A 154 -5.15 2.35 -2.57
CA ALA A 154 -4.46 1.28 -1.83
C ALA A 154 -3.76 1.85 -0.59
N THR A 155 -4.03 1.29 0.59
CA THR A 155 -3.39 1.69 1.85
C THR A 155 -2.53 0.60 2.43
N THR A 156 -1.21 0.74 2.36
CA THR A 156 -0.32 -0.17 3.10
C THR A 156 -0.36 0.16 4.57
N SER A 157 -0.52 -0.85 5.41
CA SER A 157 -0.13 -0.73 6.81
C SER A 157 1.35 -1.09 6.87
N PRO A 158 2.28 -0.19 7.21
CA PRO A 158 3.64 -0.59 7.52
C PRO A 158 3.60 -1.72 8.53
N VAL A 159 4.28 -2.82 8.19
CA VAL A 159 4.54 -3.88 9.16
C VAL A 159 5.30 -3.23 10.30
N PRO A 160 4.83 -3.34 11.56
CA PRO A 160 5.57 -2.81 12.69
C PRO A 160 7.01 -3.27 12.58
N GLU A 161 7.94 -2.31 12.52
CA GLU A 161 9.38 -2.62 12.47
C GLU A 161 9.64 -3.68 13.53
N PRO A 162 10.30 -4.79 13.15
CA PRO A 162 10.28 -5.97 13.99
C PRO A 162 10.81 -5.60 15.37
N ALA A 163 10.12 -6.05 16.41
CA ALA A 163 10.50 -5.80 17.81
C ALA A 163 11.97 -6.16 18.10
N SER A 164 12.61 -6.94 17.22
CA SER A 164 14.04 -7.19 17.19
C SER A 164 14.90 -5.92 17.09
N LEU A 165 14.49 -4.86 16.39
CA LEU A 165 15.28 -3.63 16.27
C LEU A 165 15.26 -2.84 17.59
N ALA A 166 14.08 -2.76 18.24
CA ALA A 166 13.95 -2.21 19.59
C ALA A 166 14.64 -3.09 20.65
N LEU A 167 14.57 -4.42 20.51
CA LEU A 167 15.25 -5.36 21.40
C LEU A 167 16.77 -5.36 21.20
N PHE A 168 17.23 -5.16 19.97
CA PHE A 168 18.63 -4.98 19.64
C PHE A 168 19.16 -3.66 20.19
N GLY A 169 18.42 -2.55 20.01
CA GLY A 169 18.77 -1.25 20.57
C GLY A 169 18.79 -1.26 22.10
N SER A 170 17.80 -1.87 22.74
CA SER A 170 17.77 -2.01 24.21
C SER A 170 18.86 -2.97 24.71
N GLY A 171 19.16 -4.03 23.97
CA GLY A 171 20.27 -4.94 24.25
C GLY A 171 21.63 -4.22 24.20
N LEU A 172 21.87 -3.41 23.17
CA LEU A 172 23.10 -2.60 23.03
C LEU A 172 23.25 -1.61 24.18
N LEU A 173 22.17 -0.89 24.54
CA LEU A 173 22.16 0.02 25.67
C LEU A 173 22.43 -0.71 27.00
N GLY A 174 21.88 -1.92 27.16
CA GLY A 174 22.15 -2.78 28.31
C GLY A 174 23.64 -3.15 28.41
N ILE A 175 24.27 -3.54 27.29
CA ILE A 175 25.70 -3.87 27.23
C ILE A 175 26.57 -2.65 27.56
N VAL A 176 26.26 -1.48 27.00
CA VAL A 176 26.98 -0.23 27.31
C VAL A 176 26.87 0.13 28.79
N GLY A 177 25.69 -0.05 29.38
CA GLY A 177 25.47 0.14 30.82
C GLY A 177 26.33 -0.79 31.69
N LEU A 178 26.39 -2.07 31.33
CA LEU A 178 27.24 -3.06 32.02
C LEU A 178 28.73 -2.75 31.86
N ALA A 179 29.15 -2.34 30.65
CA ALA A 179 30.54 -1.97 30.38
C ALA A 179 30.99 -0.77 31.22
N ARG A 180 30.19 0.30 31.31
CA ARG A 180 30.50 1.46 32.16
C ARG A 180 30.68 1.07 33.63
N ARG A 181 29.79 0.23 34.16
CA ARG A 181 29.88 -0.25 35.54
C ARG A 181 31.15 -1.07 35.80
N LYS A 182 31.61 -1.84 34.82
CA LYS A 182 32.78 -2.72 34.96
C LYS A 182 34.10 -1.97 34.80
N PHE A 183 34.14 -0.96 33.92
CA PHE A 183 35.40 -0.28 33.56
C PHE A 183 35.64 1.04 34.30
N ASN A 184 34.71 1.52 35.14
CA ASN A 184 34.90 2.63 36.08
C ASN A 184 35.60 3.87 35.43
N VAL A 185 35.14 4.23 34.23
CA VAL A 185 35.43 5.53 33.58
C VAL A 185 34.34 6.52 33.97
#